data_AF-T1A6Q3-F1
#
_entry.id   AF-T1A6Q3-F1
#
_cell.length_a   1.000
_cell.length_b   1.000
_cell.length_c   1.000
_cell.angle_alpha   90.00
_cell.angle_beta   90.00
_cell.angle_gamma   90.00
#
_symmetry.space_group_name_H-M   'P 1'
#
loop_
_entity.id
_entity.type
_entity.pdbx_description
1 polymer ?
#
loop_
_entity_poly.entity_id
_entity_poly.type
_entity_poly.pdbx_seq_one_letter_code
_entity_poly.pdbx_strand_id
1 'polypeptide(L)'
;HPGSDRSWRGYARTLFTAVAAQARDAGVTDVGQLYDLLVVSDREELKLLVGGTPAQPFFDEHNARMLDSIRSVTSSAVAALQHVAHQRAEPLSVRHWIRDGRGVLFIPYRAGQIAALRASISAWMRLAIFETMSTPDSARPLWFVADELDALGP
;
A
#
# COMPACT_ATOMS: atom_id res chain seq x y z
N HIS A 1 -3.56 -18.63 -16.27
CA HIS A 1 -2.53 -17.81 -16.95
C HIS A 1 -2.09 -16.66 -16.04
N PRO A 2 -0.83 -16.61 -15.57
CA PRO A 2 -0.33 -15.56 -14.66
C PRO A 2 -0.27 -14.15 -15.28
N GLY A 3 -0.66 -13.97 -16.55
CA GLY A 3 -0.67 -12.68 -17.24
C GLY A 3 -1.86 -11.78 -16.89
N SER A 4 -3.04 -12.35 -16.66
CA SER A 4 -4.26 -11.58 -16.32
C SER A 4 -4.16 -10.96 -14.93
N ASP A 5 -3.65 -11.70 -13.95
CA ASP A 5 -3.55 -11.18 -12.57
C ASP A 5 -2.50 -10.07 -12.46
N ARG A 6 -1.45 -10.14 -13.27
CA ARG A 6 -0.43 -9.08 -13.36
C ARG A 6 -0.97 -7.80 -13.96
N SER A 7 -1.84 -7.87 -14.97
CA SER A 7 -2.46 -6.66 -15.55
C SER A 7 -3.41 -5.99 -14.54
N TRP A 8 -4.20 -6.76 -13.80
CA TRP A 8 -5.11 -6.22 -12.78
C TRP A 8 -4.38 -5.51 -11.63
N ARG A 9 -3.29 -6.09 -11.12
CA ARG A 9 -2.45 -5.42 -10.11
C ARG A 9 -1.84 -4.11 -10.63
N GLY A 10 -1.54 -4.04 -11.92
CA GLY A 10 -1.08 -2.81 -12.58
C GLY A 10 -2.14 -1.71 -12.53
N TYR A 11 -3.37 -2.02 -12.95
CA TYR A 11 -4.48 -1.06 -12.92
C TYR A 11 -4.85 -0.62 -11.50
N ALA A 12 -4.88 -1.56 -10.54
CA ALA A 12 -5.11 -1.24 -9.13
C ALA A 12 -4.04 -0.28 -8.58
N ARG A 13 -2.76 -0.47 -8.96
CA ARG A 13 -1.69 0.44 -8.59
C ARG A 13 -1.88 1.83 -9.20
N THR A 14 -2.32 1.93 -10.46
CA THR A 14 -2.64 3.20 -11.11
C THR A 14 -3.75 3.94 -10.36
N LEU A 15 -4.84 3.24 -10.01
CA LEU A 15 -5.93 3.81 -9.21
C LEU A 15 -5.44 4.27 -7.84
N PHE A 16 -4.75 3.39 -7.10
CA PHE A 16 -4.21 3.72 -5.78
C PHE A 16 -3.29 4.94 -5.81
N THR A 17 -2.39 5.01 -6.79
CA THR A 17 -1.43 6.13 -6.90
C THR A 17 -2.14 7.44 -7.19
N ALA A 18 -3.14 7.43 -8.10
CA ALA A 18 -3.93 8.61 -8.41
C ALA A 18 -4.70 9.11 -7.19
N VAL A 19 -5.45 8.23 -6.52
CA VAL A 19 -6.24 8.59 -5.32
C VAL A 19 -5.33 9.07 -4.18
N ALA A 20 -4.23 8.36 -3.89
CA ALA A 20 -3.32 8.74 -2.83
C ALA A 20 -2.60 10.08 -3.11
N ALA A 21 -2.26 10.37 -4.37
CA ALA A 21 -1.68 11.65 -4.76
C ALA A 21 -2.69 12.79 -4.56
N GLN A 22 -3.92 12.63 -5.06
CA GLN A 22 -4.97 13.65 -4.93
C GLN A 22 -5.37 13.88 -3.47
N ALA A 23 -5.50 12.82 -2.69
CA ALA A 23 -5.78 12.91 -1.25
C ALA A 23 -4.68 13.70 -0.52
N ARG A 24 -3.41 13.39 -0.79
CA ARG A 24 -2.27 14.11 -0.21
C ARG A 24 -2.27 15.59 -0.62
N ASP A 25 -2.51 15.88 -1.89
CA ASP A 25 -2.52 17.25 -2.41
C ASP A 25 -3.70 18.06 -1.83
N ALA A 26 -4.79 17.38 -1.46
CA ALA A 26 -5.90 17.93 -0.68
C ALA A 26 -5.65 18.00 0.85
N GLY A 27 -4.46 17.61 1.32
CA GLY A 27 -4.08 17.65 2.74
C GLY A 27 -4.63 16.51 3.59
N VAL A 28 -5.14 15.44 2.99
CA VAL A 28 -5.58 14.24 3.71
C VAL A 28 -4.36 13.52 4.28
N THR A 29 -4.23 13.53 5.60
CA THR A 29 -3.17 12.83 6.34
C THR A 29 -3.67 11.60 7.08
N ASP A 30 -4.99 11.42 7.17
CA ASP A 30 -5.61 10.28 7.86
C ASP A 30 -5.74 9.06 6.94
N VAL A 31 -5.24 7.92 7.42
CA VAL A 31 -5.25 6.67 6.65
C VAL A 31 -6.65 6.05 6.53
N GLY A 32 -7.54 6.35 7.47
CA GLY A 32 -8.95 5.95 7.41
C GLY A 32 -9.66 6.68 6.27
N GLN A 33 -9.49 8.00 6.16
CA GLN A 33 -10.00 8.78 5.04
C GLN A 33 -9.45 8.29 3.69
N LEU A 34 -8.16 7.96 3.61
CA LEU A 34 -7.59 7.37 2.39
C LEU A 34 -8.25 6.01 2.05
N TYR A 35 -8.50 5.17 3.06
CA TYR A 35 -9.20 3.90 2.86
C TYR A 35 -10.63 4.11 2.34
N ASP A 36 -11.36 5.07 2.93
CA ASP A 36 -12.73 5.38 2.53
C ASP A 36 -12.78 5.85 1.07
N LEU A 37 -11.86 6.73 0.65
CA LEU A 37 -11.72 7.14 -0.74
C LEU A 37 -11.48 5.95 -1.67
N LEU A 38 -10.58 5.04 -1.31
CA LEU A 38 -10.20 3.90 -2.16
C LEU A 38 -11.29 2.82 -2.25
N VAL A 39 -12.04 2.61 -1.18
CA VAL A 39 -12.89 1.41 -1.03
C VAL A 39 -14.37 1.77 -0.99
N VAL A 40 -14.74 2.80 -0.23
CA VAL A 40 -16.13 3.13 0.12
C VAL A 40 -16.75 4.13 -0.85
N SER A 41 -15.99 5.14 -1.29
CA SER A 41 -16.48 6.21 -2.16
C SER A 41 -17.21 5.69 -3.39
N ASP A 42 -18.26 6.42 -3.77
CA ASP A 42 -19.04 6.06 -4.95
C ASP A 42 -18.27 6.36 -6.24
N ARG A 43 -18.83 5.90 -7.36
CA ARG A 43 -18.19 6.02 -8.67
C ARG A 43 -18.02 7.48 -9.10
N GLU A 44 -19.01 8.33 -8.86
CA GLU A 44 -19.01 9.71 -9.34
C GLU A 44 -18.05 10.57 -8.51
N GLU A 45 -18.03 10.37 -7.19
CA GLU A 45 -17.06 10.99 -6.28
C GLU A 45 -15.63 10.63 -6.69
N LEU A 46 -15.35 9.34 -6.89
CA LEU A 46 -14.03 8.88 -7.31
C LEU A 46 -13.65 9.40 -8.70
N LYS A 47 -14.59 9.43 -9.65
CA LYS A 47 -14.38 9.94 -11.00
C LYS A 47 -13.96 11.41 -10.98
N LEU A 48 -14.59 12.22 -10.13
CA LEU A 48 -14.21 13.62 -9.91
C LEU A 48 -12.81 13.72 -9.32
N LEU A 49 -12.52 12.93 -8.28
CA LEU A 49 -11.22 12.93 -7.61
C LEU A 49 -10.06 12.58 -8.57
N VAL A 50 -10.24 11.56 -9.40
CA VAL A 50 -9.19 11.11 -10.33
C VAL A 50 -9.14 11.89 -11.65
N GLY A 51 -9.96 12.94 -11.80
CA GLY A 51 -9.95 13.80 -12.97
C GLY A 51 -8.55 14.37 -13.24
N GLY A 52 -8.11 14.31 -14.50
CA GLY A 52 -6.76 14.73 -14.93
C GLY A 52 -5.64 13.74 -14.61
N THR A 53 -5.93 12.60 -13.98
CA THR A 53 -4.92 11.58 -13.65
C THR A 53 -4.95 10.41 -14.63
N PRO A 54 -3.89 9.56 -14.67
CA PRO A 54 -3.90 8.33 -15.45
C PRO A 54 -5.01 7.33 -15.10
N ALA A 55 -5.69 7.49 -13.97
CA ALA A 55 -6.82 6.63 -13.58
C ALA A 55 -8.16 7.09 -14.14
N GLN A 56 -8.26 8.32 -14.68
CA GLN A 56 -9.51 8.87 -15.23
C GLN A 56 -10.18 7.95 -16.26
N PRO A 57 -9.47 7.34 -17.25
CA PRO A 57 -10.11 6.50 -18.26
C PRO A 57 -10.81 5.26 -17.70
N PHE A 58 -10.47 4.82 -16.47
CA PHE A 58 -11.15 3.68 -15.84
C PHE A 58 -12.62 3.98 -15.52
N PHE A 59 -12.99 5.27 -15.43
CA PHE A 59 -14.33 5.71 -15.04
C PHE A 59 -15.27 6.00 -16.21
N ASP A 60 -14.84 5.72 -17.45
CA ASP A 60 -15.71 5.79 -18.63
C ASP A 60 -16.87 4.80 -18.53
N GLU A 61 -18.05 5.16 -19.03
CA GLU A 61 -19.27 4.33 -18.94
C GLU A 61 -19.06 2.93 -19.54
N HIS A 62 -18.35 2.86 -20.68
CA HIS A 62 -17.99 1.62 -21.37
C HIS A 62 -17.06 0.70 -20.55
N ASN A 63 -16.40 1.22 -19.52
CA ASN A 63 -15.41 0.50 -18.71
C ASN A 63 -15.96 -0.01 -17.37
N ALA A 64 -17.28 0.02 -17.14
CA ALA A 64 -17.87 -0.33 -15.84
C ALA A 64 -17.37 -1.68 -15.25
N ARG A 65 -17.39 -2.77 -16.02
CA ARG A 65 -16.91 -4.09 -15.54
C ARG A 65 -15.41 -4.12 -15.24
N MET A 66 -14.63 -3.36 -16.01
CA MET A 66 -13.19 -3.22 -15.78
C MET A 66 -12.96 -2.47 -14.47
N LEU A 67 -13.68 -1.37 -14.25
CA LEU A 67 -13.63 -0.60 -13.01
C LEU A 67 -13.98 -1.45 -11.79
N ASP A 68 -15.05 -2.25 -11.84
CA ASP A 68 -15.44 -3.15 -10.75
C ASP A 68 -14.30 -4.13 -10.40
N SER A 69 -13.63 -4.68 -11.43
CA SER A 69 -12.47 -5.57 -11.23
C SER A 69 -11.29 -4.83 -10.61
N ILE A 70 -10.99 -3.62 -11.07
CA ILE A 70 -9.91 -2.78 -10.52
C ILE A 70 -10.18 -2.45 -9.06
N ARG A 71 -11.42 -2.04 -8.73
CA ARG A 71 -11.84 -1.75 -7.35
C ARG A 71 -11.71 -2.98 -6.46
N SER A 72 -12.19 -4.14 -6.91
CA SER A 72 -12.07 -5.40 -6.15
C SER A 72 -10.61 -5.75 -5.79
N VAL A 73 -9.70 -5.62 -6.78
CA VAL A 73 -8.27 -5.87 -6.57
C VAL A 73 -7.63 -4.81 -5.67
N THR A 74 -8.03 -3.54 -5.82
CA THR A 74 -7.56 -2.44 -4.97
C THR A 74 -7.98 -2.65 -3.53
N SER A 75 -9.27 -2.90 -3.26
CA SER A 75 -9.81 -3.15 -1.92
C SER A 75 -9.12 -4.32 -1.23
N SER A 76 -8.89 -5.42 -1.96
CA SER A 76 -8.16 -6.58 -1.43
C SER A 76 -6.71 -6.24 -1.07
N ALA A 77 -6.03 -5.41 -1.88
CA ALA A 77 -4.65 -5.01 -1.65
C ALA A 77 -4.48 -4.04 -0.48
N VAL A 78 -5.50 -3.20 -0.20
CA VAL A 78 -5.44 -2.16 0.84
C VAL A 78 -6.23 -2.51 2.11
N ALA A 79 -6.78 -3.71 2.22
CA ALA A 79 -7.58 -4.15 3.37
C ALA A 79 -6.88 -3.91 4.72
N ALA A 80 -5.55 -4.06 4.77
CA ALA A 80 -4.78 -3.81 5.98
C ALA A 80 -4.84 -2.35 6.47
N LEU A 81 -5.05 -1.37 5.58
CA LEU A 81 -5.16 0.04 5.96
C LEU A 81 -6.33 0.29 6.92
N GLN A 82 -7.43 -0.46 6.78
CA GLN A 82 -8.54 -0.39 7.72
C GLN A 82 -8.08 -0.73 9.14
N HIS A 83 -7.24 -1.74 9.31
CA HIS A 83 -6.71 -2.10 10.63
C HIS A 83 -5.73 -1.06 11.16
N VAL A 84 -4.94 -0.41 10.28
CA VAL A 84 -4.05 0.69 10.67
C VAL A 84 -4.87 1.91 11.12
N ALA A 85 -5.95 2.24 10.42
CA ALA A 85 -6.83 3.37 10.76
C ALA A 85 -7.43 3.29 12.17
N HIS A 86 -7.66 2.09 12.69
CA HIS A 86 -8.20 1.90 14.04
C HIS A 86 -7.14 1.92 15.14
N GLN A 87 -5.84 1.93 14.81
CA GLN A 87 -4.77 1.93 15.79
C GLN A 87 -4.60 3.31 16.41
N ARG A 88 -4.41 3.34 17.74
CA ARG A 88 -4.01 4.53 18.49
C ARG A 88 -2.58 4.35 18.94
N ALA A 89 -1.64 4.70 18.07
CA ALA A 89 -0.21 4.59 18.29
C ALA A 89 0.53 5.72 17.58
N GLU A 90 1.75 5.99 18.00
CA GLU A 90 2.64 6.93 17.30
C GLU A 90 2.91 6.45 15.86
N PRO A 91 2.80 7.32 14.85
CA PRO A 91 3.11 6.95 13.46
C PRO A 91 4.57 6.51 13.30
N LEU A 92 4.78 5.43 12.54
CA LEU A 92 6.12 4.93 12.19
C LEU A 92 6.37 5.06 10.69
N SER A 93 7.49 5.68 10.33
CA SER A 93 8.03 5.63 8.97
C SER A 93 9.20 4.65 8.91
N VAL A 94 9.03 3.54 8.20
CA VAL A 94 10.08 2.54 7.98
C VAL A 94 11.33 3.20 7.37
N ARG A 95 11.15 4.05 6.37
CA ARG A 95 12.28 4.74 5.70
C ARG A 95 13.06 5.65 6.66
N HIS A 96 12.34 6.42 7.46
CA HIS A 96 12.97 7.29 8.46
C HIS A 96 13.69 6.48 9.53
N TRP A 97 13.09 5.38 10.00
CA TRP A 97 13.73 4.49 10.97
C TRP A 97 15.02 3.86 10.43
N ILE A 98 15.05 3.49 9.14
CA ILE A 98 16.25 2.94 8.48
C ILE A 98 17.38 3.97 8.45
N ARG A 99 17.09 5.24 8.12
CA ARG A 99 18.09 6.32 8.08
C ARG A 99 18.59 6.71 9.47
N ASP A 100 17.66 7.03 10.37
CA ASP A 100 17.96 7.79 11.59
C ASP A 100 17.62 7.04 12.88
N GLY A 101 16.83 5.96 12.78
CA GLY A 101 16.37 5.17 13.94
C GLY A 101 17.50 4.51 14.71
N ARG A 102 17.24 3.97 15.90
CA ARG A 102 18.24 3.23 16.68
C ARG A 102 17.62 1.95 17.24
N GLY A 103 18.46 0.96 17.54
CA GLY A 103 18.03 -0.30 18.12
C GLY A 103 17.47 -1.27 17.07
N VAL A 104 16.45 -2.03 17.48
CA VAL A 104 15.85 -3.11 16.68
C VAL A 104 14.38 -2.80 16.43
N LEU A 105 13.94 -2.86 15.16
CA LEU A 105 12.53 -2.79 14.79
C LEU A 105 11.96 -4.21 14.78
N PHE A 106 11.04 -4.48 15.71
CA PHE A 106 10.35 -5.76 15.77
C PHE A 106 8.97 -5.63 15.10
N ILE A 107 8.64 -6.58 14.22
CA ILE A 107 7.34 -6.66 13.54
C ILE A 107 6.62 -7.91 14.06
N PRO A 108 5.98 -7.84 15.25
CA PRO A 108 5.33 -8.99 15.84
C PRO A 108 4.05 -9.34 15.06
N TYR A 109 3.79 -10.64 14.92
CA TYR A 109 2.51 -11.15 14.46
C TYR A 109 2.19 -12.46 15.20
N ARG A 110 0.90 -12.78 15.35
CA ARG A 110 0.48 -14.11 15.79
C ARG A 110 0.40 -15.04 14.59
N ALA A 111 0.68 -16.33 14.78
CA ALA A 111 0.66 -17.32 13.71
C ALA A 111 -0.65 -17.29 12.88
N GLY A 112 -1.80 -17.14 13.52
CA GLY A 112 -3.10 -17.03 12.83
C GLY A 112 -3.32 -15.74 12.03
N GLN A 113 -2.47 -14.71 12.21
CA GLN A 113 -2.57 -13.42 11.53
C GLN A 113 -1.68 -13.33 10.28
N ILE A 114 -0.75 -14.28 10.08
CA ILE A 114 0.25 -14.19 9.01
C ILE A 114 -0.38 -14.06 7.63
N ALA A 115 -1.46 -14.80 7.34
CA ALA A 115 -2.15 -14.75 6.05
C ALA A 115 -2.72 -13.35 5.75
N ALA A 116 -3.21 -12.64 6.76
CA ALA A 116 -3.77 -11.30 6.62
C ALA A 116 -2.68 -10.21 6.58
N LEU A 117 -1.60 -10.39 7.35
CA LEU A 117 -0.53 -9.39 7.49
C LEU A 117 0.59 -9.53 6.45
N ARG A 118 0.65 -10.67 5.76
CA ARG A 118 1.68 -10.99 4.76
C ARG A 118 1.95 -9.84 3.81
N ALA A 119 0.92 -9.28 3.18
CA ALA A 119 1.09 -8.19 2.23
C ALA A 119 1.72 -6.94 2.86
N SER A 120 1.33 -6.58 4.09
CA SER A 120 1.87 -5.42 4.82
C SER A 120 3.31 -5.64 5.25
N ILE A 121 3.62 -6.82 5.81
CA ILE A 121 4.98 -7.18 6.22
C ILE A 121 5.91 -7.17 5.00
N SER A 122 5.49 -7.78 3.88
CA SER A 122 6.25 -7.75 2.63
C SER A 122 6.47 -6.32 2.12
N ALA A 123 5.46 -5.46 2.21
CA ALA A 123 5.58 -4.06 1.80
C ALA A 123 6.60 -3.30 2.67
N TRP A 124 6.55 -3.44 3.99
CA TRP A 124 7.50 -2.82 4.91
C TRP A 124 8.92 -3.36 4.73
N MET A 125 9.09 -4.66 4.55
CA MET A 125 10.40 -5.28 4.26
C MET A 125 10.98 -4.76 2.95
N ARG A 126 10.18 -4.65 1.88
CA ARG A 126 10.62 -4.06 0.62
C ARG A 126 11.04 -2.59 0.80
N LEU A 127 10.27 -1.80 1.54
CA LEU A 127 10.64 -0.41 1.85
C LEU A 127 11.96 -0.33 2.60
N ALA A 128 12.19 -1.20 3.58
CA ALA A 128 13.41 -1.24 4.36
C ALA A 128 14.63 -1.63 3.51
N ILE A 129 14.50 -2.65 2.67
CA ILE A 129 15.55 -3.09 1.74
C ILE A 129 15.91 -1.97 0.75
N PHE A 130 14.91 -1.39 0.08
CA PHE A 130 15.16 -0.33 -0.91
C PHE A 130 15.77 0.92 -0.28
N GLU A 131 15.31 1.31 0.92
CA GLU A 131 15.90 2.44 1.62
C GLU A 131 17.36 2.17 2.02
N THR A 132 17.66 0.95 2.50
CA THR A 132 19.03 0.54 2.82
C THR A 132 19.94 0.62 1.60
N MET A 133 19.48 0.13 0.45
CA MET A 133 20.22 0.21 -0.82
C MET A 133 20.39 1.64 -1.36
N SER A 134 19.55 2.58 -0.92
CA SER A 134 19.60 3.98 -1.36
C SER A 134 20.42 4.86 -0.41
N THR A 135 20.87 4.32 0.73
CA THR A 135 21.64 5.05 1.73
C THR A 135 23.15 4.96 1.39
N PRO A 136 23.97 6.00 1.61
CA PRO A 136 25.40 5.97 1.27
C PRO A 136 26.17 4.81 1.93
N ASP A 137 27.25 4.35 1.31
CA ASP A 137 28.09 3.23 1.81
C ASP A 137 28.68 3.45 3.21
N SER A 138 28.72 4.69 3.70
CA SER A 138 29.09 5.01 5.08
C SER A 138 27.98 4.74 6.11
N ALA A 139 26.83 4.22 5.67
CA ALA A 139 25.71 3.90 6.54
C ALA A 139 26.05 2.74 7.49
N ARG A 140 25.41 2.76 8.65
CA ARG A 140 25.49 1.66 9.62
C ARG A 140 25.07 0.33 8.97
N PRO A 141 25.71 -0.79 9.31
CA PRO A 141 25.25 -2.11 8.87
C PRO A 141 23.86 -2.40 9.45
N LEU A 142 22.96 -2.90 8.61
CA LEU A 142 21.60 -3.31 8.99
C LEU A 142 21.42 -4.81 8.75
N TRP A 143 20.85 -5.49 9.74
CA TRP A 143 20.57 -6.92 9.68
C TRP A 143 19.07 -7.16 9.50
N PHE A 144 18.72 -8.00 8.53
CA PHE A 144 17.35 -8.47 8.32
C PHE A 144 17.24 -9.90 8.82
N VAL A 145 16.39 -10.13 9.82
CA VAL A 145 16.13 -11.47 10.38
C VAL A 145 14.67 -11.81 10.05
N ALA A 146 14.48 -12.82 9.21
CA ALA A 146 13.17 -13.35 8.86
C ALA A 146 13.14 -14.83 9.30
N ASP A 147 12.12 -15.20 10.07
CA ASP A 147 11.89 -16.57 10.49
C ASP A 147 11.47 -17.46 9.30
N GLU A 148 10.67 -16.90 8.38
CA GLU A 148 10.24 -17.59 7.17
C GLU A 148 10.21 -16.63 5.96
N LEU A 149 11.21 -16.75 5.09
CA LEU A 149 11.33 -15.92 3.89
C LEU A 149 10.18 -16.20 2.89
N ASP A 150 9.72 -17.45 2.82
CA ASP A 150 8.61 -17.88 1.96
C ASP A 150 7.28 -17.24 2.36
N ALA A 151 7.15 -16.80 3.61
CA ALA A 151 5.97 -16.06 4.08
C ALA A 151 5.93 -14.63 3.51
N LEU A 152 7.03 -14.08 2.98
CA LEU A 152 7.09 -12.72 2.43
C LEU A 152 6.68 -12.62 0.95
N GLY A 153 6.32 -13.74 0.33
CA GLY A 153 5.87 -13.76 -1.08
C GLY A 153 7.01 -13.65 -2.09
N PRO A 154 6.73 -13.94 -3.37
CA PRO A 154 7.70 -13.82 -4.45
C PRO A 154 8.05 -12.36 -4.77
#